data_AF-A0A7X1H6H6-F1
#
_entry.id   AF-A0A7X1H6H6-F1
#
_cell.length_a   1.000
_cell.length_b   1.000
_cell.length_c   1.000
_cell.angle_alpha   90.00
_cell.angle_beta   90.00
_cell.angle_gamma   90.00
#
_symmetry.space_group_name_H-M   'P 1'
#
loop_
_entity.id
_entity.type
_entity.pdbx_description
1 polymer ?
#
loop_
_entity_poly.entity_id
_entity_poly.type
_entity_poly.pdbx_seq_one_letter_code
_entity_poly.pdbx_strand_id
1 'polypeptide(L)'
;MSSQDQLKLAESSAAVIGCGGLGGYVVLMLSRIGIGSLVVVDPDIFDETNLNRQAFAVSETIGMHKSDTAVTIIKSVNPSVVVKGFQTAMNYSNASDILDGSR
;
A
#
# COMPACT_ATOMS: atom_id res chain seq x y z
N MET A 1 -15.05 -11.94 -11.55
CA MET A 1 -13.91 -11.90 -12.50
C MET A 1 -13.71 -13.27 -13.09
N SER A 2 -13.36 -13.35 -14.37
CA SER A 2 -12.93 -14.62 -14.95
C SER A 2 -11.53 -15.00 -14.43
N SER A 3 -11.14 -16.27 -14.54
CA SER A 3 -9.77 -16.69 -14.21
C SER A 3 -8.72 -15.94 -15.04
N GLN A 4 -9.05 -15.56 -16.27
CA GLN A 4 -8.17 -14.79 -17.13
C GLN A 4 -8.02 -13.33 -16.67
N ASP A 5 -9.07 -12.72 -16.12
CA ASP A 5 -8.97 -11.38 -15.50
C ASP A 5 -8.13 -11.44 -14.22
N GLN A 6 -8.25 -12.52 -13.45
CA GLN A 6 -7.47 -12.70 -12.22
C GLN A 6 -5.99 -12.88 -12.52
N LEU A 7 -5.65 -13.62 -13.58
CA LEU A 7 -4.27 -13.76 -14.04
C LEU A 7 -3.69 -12.40 -14.44
N LYS A 8 -4.45 -11.59 -15.20
CA LYS A 8 -4.03 -10.22 -15.56
C LYS A 8 -3.75 -9.37 -14.33
N LEU A 9 -4.59 -9.42 -13.29
CA LEU A 9 -4.32 -8.68 -12.04
C LEU A 9 -3.08 -9.19 -11.33
N ALA A 10 -2.90 -10.51 -11.26
CA ALA A 10 -1.73 -11.12 -10.62
C ALA A 10 -0.42 -10.81 -11.36
N GLU A 11 -0.47 -10.50 -12.65
CA GLU A 11 0.67 -10.03 -13.46
C GLU A 11 0.80 -8.50 -13.49
N SER A 12 -0.17 -7.77 -12.93
CA SER A 12 -0.18 -6.31 -12.90
C SER A 12 0.51 -5.77 -11.67
N SER A 13 0.91 -4.50 -11.75
CA SER A 13 1.45 -3.76 -10.63
C SER A 13 0.87 -2.36 -10.49
N ALA A 14 0.95 -1.82 -9.27
CA ALA A 14 0.56 -0.46 -8.97
C ALA A 14 1.48 0.16 -7.92
N ALA A 15 1.58 1.50 -7.97
CA ALA A 15 2.16 2.30 -6.91
C ALA A 15 1.10 3.26 -6.37
N VAL A 16 0.93 3.30 -5.06
CA VAL A 16 0.03 4.22 -4.37
C VAL A 16 0.86 5.23 -3.59
N ILE A 17 0.76 6.49 -4.02
CA ILE A 17 1.46 7.62 -3.40
C ILE A 17 0.51 8.28 -2.40
N GLY A 18 0.85 8.17 -1.13
CA GLY A 18 0.01 8.49 0.02
C GLY A 18 -0.79 7.27 0.48
N CYS A 19 -0.64 6.89 1.75
CA CYS A 19 -1.32 5.82 2.46
C CYS A 19 -2.25 6.36 3.57
N GLY A 20 -2.83 7.54 3.32
CA GLY A 20 -3.78 8.20 4.21
C GLY A 20 -5.23 7.75 4.02
N GLY A 21 -6.17 8.69 4.18
CA GLY A 21 -7.62 8.40 4.18
C GLY A 21 -8.18 7.79 2.90
N LEU A 22 -7.63 8.11 1.73
CA LEU A 22 -8.01 7.45 0.46
C LEU A 22 -7.07 6.29 0.13
N GLY A 23 -5.77 6.57 0.17
CA GLY A 23 -4.74 5.63 -0.23
C GLY A 23 -4.78 4.31 0.52
N GLY A 24 -5.03 4.34 1.84
CA GLY A 24 -5.15 3.12 2.64
C GLY A 24 -6.24 2.17 2.14
N TYR A 25 -7.41 2.70 1.74
CA TYR A 25 -8.48 1.87 1.17
C TYR A 25 -8.12 1.35 -0.22
N VAL A 26 -7.49 2.17 -1.07
CA VAL A 26 -7.03 1.74 -2.39
C VAL A 26 -6.03 0.59 -2.26
N VAL A 27 -5.04 0.74 -1.37
CA VAL A 27 -4.03 -0.27 -1.05
C VAL A 27 -4.67 -1.58 -0.59
N LEU A 28 -5.64 -1.51 0.34
CA LEU A 28 -6.36 -2.67 0.83
C LEU A 28 -7.19 -3.36 -0.28
N MET A 29 -7.89 -2.59 -1.10
CA MET A 29 -8.73 -3.12 -2.17
C MET A 29 -7.90 -3.78 -3.27
N LEU A 30 -6.81 -3.14 -3.73
CA LEU A 30 -5.88 -3.72 -4.71
C LEU A 30 -5.30 -5.05 -4.21
N SER A 31 -4.95 -5.11 -2.92
CA SER A 31 -4.44 -6.34 -2.31
C SER A 31 -5.50 -7.45 -2.25
N ARG A 32 -6.75 -7.10 -1.92
CA ARG A 32 -7.87 -8.05 -1.85
C ARG A 32 -8.27 -8.61 -3.21
N ILE A 33 -8.19 -7.82 -4.27
CA ILE A 33 -8.47 -8.30 -5.64
C ILE A 33 -7.28 -9.05 -6.25
N GLY A 34 -6.15 -9.15 -5.55
CA GLY A 34 -5.01 -9.97 -5.95
C GLY A 34 -4.14 -9.33 -7.03
N ILE A 35 -3.82 -8.04 -6.87
CA ILE A 35 -2.75 -7.42 -7.66
C ILE A 35 -1.42 -8.15 -7.42
N GLY A 36 -0.58 -8.28 -8.45
CA GLY A 36 0.72 -8.95 -8.34
C GLY A 36 1.70 -8.22 -7.44
N SER A 37 1.95 -6.95 -7.75
CA SER A 37 2.91 -6.10 -7.04
C SER A 37 2.31 -4.76 -6.65
N LEU A 38 2.62 -4.30 -5.43
CA LEU A 38 2.10 -3.07 -4.86
C LEU A 38 3.18 -2.28 -4.13
N VAL A 39 3.46 -1.07 -4.60
CA VAL A 39 4.28 -0.10 -3.90
C VAL A 39 3.40 0.85 -3.10
N VAL A 40 3.73 1.06 -1.83
CA VAL A 40 3.04 1.99 -0.93
C VAL A 40 4.03 3.04 -0.45
N VAL A 41 3.74 4.32 -0.71
CA VAL A 41 4.64 5.43 -0.39
C VAL A 41 3.93 6.36 0.55
N ASP A 42 4.47 6.59 1.74
CA ASP A 42 3.95 7.58 2.67
C ASP A 42 5.05 7.97 3.66
N PRO A 43 5.38 9.27 3.82
CA PRO A 43 6.37 9.72 4.80
C PRO A 43 5.85 9.75 6.24
N ASP A 44 4.54 9.70 6.45
CA ASP A 44 3.94 9.96 7.74
C ASP A 44 3.90 8.72 8.65
N ILE A 45 3.55 9.01 9.90
CA ILE A 45 3.25 8.07 10.96
C ILE A 45 1.77 8.19 11.31
N PHE A 46 1.14 7.12 11.81
CA PHE A 46 -0.23 7.19 12.33
C PHE A 46 -0.31 7.96 13.65
N ASP A 47 -1.30 8.85 13.73
CA ASP A 47 -1.69 9.58 14.93
C ASP A 47 -3.17 9.35 15.27
N GLU A 48 -3.59 9.66 16.49
CA GLU A 48 -4.97 9.42 16.96
C GLU A 48 -6.03 10.09 16.08
N THR A 49 -5.74 11.25 15.50
CA THR A 49 -6.68 11.96 14.61
C THR A 49 -6.91 11.19 13.31
N ASN A 50 -6.09 10.19 12.99
CA ASN A 50 -6.23 9.38 11.78
C ASN A 50 -7.28 8.26 11.95
N LEU A 51 -7.57 7.84 13.19
CA LEU A 51 -8.48 6.73 13.53
C LEU A 51 -9.89 6.90 12.93
N ASN A 52 -10.32 8.14 12.70
CA ASN A 52 -11.66 8.42 12.18
C ASN A 52 -11.83 8.13 10.68
N ARG A 53 -10.74 7.94 9.92
CA ARG A 53 -10.83 7.93 8.44
C ARG A 53 -9.78 7.12 7.68
N GLN A 54 -8.73 6.62 8.34
CA GLN A 54 -7.64 5.92 7.65
C GLN A 54 -7.73 4.41 7.89
N ALA A 55 -7.77 3.62 6.83
CA ALA A 55 -8.06 2.18 6.87
C ALA A 55 -7.13 1.36 7.78
N PHE A 56 -5.89 1.81 7.97
CA PHE A 56 -4.87 1.11 8.78
C PHE A 56 -4.58 1.80 10.12
N ALA A 57 -5.31 2.88 10.43
CA ALA A 57 -5.21 3.52 11.73
C ALA A 57 -6.09 2.75 12.73
N VAL A 58 -5.44 2.01 13.62
CA VAL A 58 -6.04 1.36 14.78
C VAL A 58 -5.20 1.68 16.01
N SER A 59 -5.71 1.43 17.21
CA SER A 59 -5.02 1.75 18.46
C SER A 59 -3.60 1.19 18.51
N GLU A 60 -3.38 0.01 17.95
CA GLU A 60 -2.10 -0.69 17.93
C GLU A 60 -1.09 -0.14 16.91
N THR A 61 -1.55 0.63 15.91
CA THR A 61 -0.69 1.17 14.84
C THR A 61 -0.31 2.62 15.05
N ILE A 62 -0.83 3.28 16.09
CA ILE A 62 -0.43 4.65 16.46
C ILE A 62 1.08 4.68 16.75
N GLY A 63 1.78 5.66 16.17
CA GLY A 63 3.23 5.77 16.25
C GLY A 63 4.01 4.93 15.21
N MET A 64 3.33 4.12 14.39
CA MET A 64 3.96 3.36 13.31
C MET A 64 3.89 4.09 11.97
N HIS A 65 4.90 3.88 11.12
CA HIS A 65 4.92 4.41 9.76
C HIS A 65 3.75 3.84 8.94
N LYS A 66 3.06 4.70 8.19
CA LYS A 66 1.86 4.30 7.44
C LYS A 66 2.19 3.25 6.35
N SER A 67 3.29 3.47 5.64
CA SER A 67 3.75 2.57 4.56
C SER A 67 4.16 1.19 5.08
N ASP A 68 4.90 1.10 6.19
CA ASP A 68 5.29 -0.17 6.81
C ASP A 68 4.09 -0.93 7.42
N THR A 69 3.18 -0.20 8.04
CA THR A 69 1.94 -0.77 8.58
C THR A 69 1.12 -1.40 7.46
N ALA A 70 0.99 -0.69 6.33
CA ALA A 70 0.31 -1.23 5.14
C ALA A 70 0.97 -2.51 4.64
N VAL A 71 2.30 -2.57 4.54
CA VAL A 71 3.04 -3.79 4.17
C VAL A 71 2.69 -4.95 5.09
N THR A 72 2.70 -4.73 6.41
CA THR A 72 2.43 -5.77 7.42
C THR A 72 1.00 -6.29 7.30
N ILE A 73 0.03 -5.39 7.17
CA ILE A 73 -1.39 -5.74 7.05
C ILE A 73 -1.63 -6.46 5.72
N ILE A 74 -1.07 -6.00 4.61
CA ILE A 74 -1.27 -6.62 3.29
C ILE A 74 -0.74 -8.05 3.27
N LYS A 75 0.46 -8.29 3.82
CA LYS A 75 0.99 -9.66 3.91
C LYS A 75 0.06 -10.62 4.67
N SER A 76 -0.68 -10.10 5.65
CA SER A 76 -1.69 -10.86 6.39
C SER A 76 -3.00 -11.03 5.61
N VAL A 77 -3.37 -10.03 4.81
CA VAL A 77 -4.60 -10.04 3.99
C VAL A 77 -4.46 -10.95 2.77
N ASN A 78 -3.36 -10.83 2.04
CA ASN A 78 -3.09 -11.60 0.84
C ASN A 78 -1.57 -11.82 0.68
N PRO A 79 -1.04 -12.97 1.14
CA PRO A 79 0.39 -13.24 1.11
C PRO A 79 0.95 -13.44 -0.30
N SER A 80 0.12 -13.58 -1.34
CA SER A 80 0.61 -13.66 -2.72
C SER A 80 0.94 -12.30 -3.34
N VAL A 81 0.54 -11.19 -2.71
CA VAL A 81 0.85 -9.84 -3.19
C VAL A 81 2.28 -9.48 -2.78
N VAL A 82 3.11 -9.11 -3.75
CA VAL A 82 4.44 -8.55 -3.48
C VAL A 82 4.28 -7.08 -3.11
N VAL A 83 4.41 -6.76 -1.81
CA VAL A 83 4.23 -5.39 -1.32
C VAL A 83 5.54 -4.78 -0.81
N LYS A 84 5.82 -3.54 -1.21
CA LYS A 84 6.98 -2.75 -0.76
C LYS A 84 6.56 -1.37 -0.24
N GLY A 85 7.04 -1.02 0.95
CA GLY A 85 6.79 0.28 1.58
C GLY A 85 7.96 1.24 1.39
N PHE A 86 7.68 2.53 1.22
CA PHE A 86 8.66 3.61 1.23
C PHE A 86 8.23 4.72 2.17
N GLN A 87 9.06 5.02 3.16
CA GLN A 87 8.85 6.05 4.18
C GLN A 87 9.36 7.42 3.70
N THR A 88 9.00 7.83 2.50
CA THR A 88 9.45 9.11 1.92
C THR A 88 8.31 9.80 1.20
N ALA A 89 8.39 11.13 1.10
CA ALA A 89 7.62 11.84 0.09
C ALA A 89 8.23 11.56 -1.29
N MET A 90 7.37 11.36 -2.29
CA MET A 90 7.81 11.28 -3.68
C MET A 90 8.18 12.68 -4.18
N ASN A 91 9.27 12.77 -4.91
CA ASN A 91 9.75 13.97 -5.59
C ASN A 91 10.46 13.58 -6.90
N TYR A 92 10.90 14.58 -7.67
CA TYR A 92 11.55 14.33 -8.96
C TYR A 92 12.85 13.50 -8.89
N SER A 93 13.56 13.52 -7.76
CA SER A 93 14.83 12.79 -7.63
C SER A 93 14.67 11.34 -7.22
N ASN A 94 13.53 10.93 -6.67
CA ASN A 94 13.28 9.55 -6.21
C ASN A 94 12.12 8.85 -6.94
N ALA A 95 11.38 9.56 -7.79
CA ALA A 95 10.19 9.00 -8.44
C ALA A 95 10.50 7.77 -9.30
N SER A 96 11.60 7.77 -10.06
CA SER A 96 11.97 6.61 -10.88
C SER A 96 12.21 5.38 -10.02
N ASP A 97 13.04 5.51 -8.98
CA ASP A 97 13.40 4.39 -8.10
C ASP A 97 12.17 3.80 -7.38
N ILE A 98 11.24 4.67 -6.98
CA ILE A 98 9.99 4.26 -6.33
C ILE A 98 9.10 3.49 -7.32
N LEU A 99 8.93 3.99 -8.55
CA LEU A 99 8.07 3.38 -9.57
C LEU A 99 8.68 2.10 -10.14
N ASP A 100 10.00 2.00 -10.24
CA ASP A 100 10.68 0.76 -10.59
C ASP A 100 10.52 -0.30 -9.51
N GLY A 101 10.29 0.10 -8.25
CA GLY A 101 9.97 -0.80 -7.16
C GLY A 101 8.65 -1.56 -7.30
N SER A 102 7.76 -1.17 -8.22
CA SER A 102 6.52 -1.90 -8.53
C SER A 102 6.67 -2.89 -9.69
N ARG A 103 7.84 -2.99 -10.33
CA ARG A 103 8.08 -3.93 -11.44
C ARG A 103 8.52 -5.31 -10.95
#